data_AF-A0A1Y3Q3S6-F1
#
_entry.id   AF-A0A1Y3Q3S6-F1
#
_cell.length_a   1.000
_cell.length_b   1.000
_cell.length_c   1.000
_cell.angle_alpha   90.00
_cell.angle_beta   90.00
_cell.angle_gamma   90.00
#
_symmetry.space_group_name_H-M   'P 1'
#
loop_
_entity.id
_entity.type
_entity.pdbx_description
1 polymer ?
#
loop_
_entity_poly.entity_id
_entity_poly.type
_entity_poly.pdbx_seq_one_letter_code
_entity_poly.pdbx_strand_id
1 'polypeptide(L)'
;MSWPTIPDFPPITLTREESLVLLLASIAREEIALAHVVNAEAEKLEYVSGTLGQEAPPSLDAVLEVQASARRVLDAILLKEVQLQLKLGKAKELLLRDDSTVEAQNPSSNASR
;
A
#
# COMPACT_ATOMS: atom_id res chain seq x y z
N MET A 1 7.07 -43.22 11.87
CA MET A 1 7.73 -41.95 11.51
C MET A 1 6.91 -40.82 12.11
N SER A 2 7.46 -40.04 13.05
CA SER A 2 6.76 -38.89 13.65
C SER A 2 6.91 -37.67 12.75
N TRP A 3 5.80 -37.03 12.42
CA TRP A 3 5.81 -35.73 11.74
C TRP A 3 6.49 -34.68 12.63
N PRO A 4 7.18 -33.68 12.05
CA PRO A 4 7.69 -32.55 12.81
C PRO A 4 6.51 -31.78 13.44
N THR A 5 6.52 -31.60 14.76
CA THR A 5 5.59 -30.69 15.44
C THR A 5 6.01 -29.26 15.13
N ILE A 6 5.18 -28.55 14.35
CA ILE A 6 5.34 -27.10 14.18
C ILE A 6 5.03 -26.46 15.53
N PRO A 7 5.90 -25.59 16.08
CA PRO A 7 5.63 -24.91 17.33
C PRO A 7 4.38 -24.03 17.20
N ASP A 8 3.48 -24.11 18.19
CA ASP A 8 2.30 -23.26 18.26
C ASP A 8 2.74 -21.80 18.47
N PHE A 9 2.42 -20.94 17.51
CA PHE A 9 2.53 -19.50 17.70
C PHE A 9 1.36 -19.03 18.59
N PRO A 10 1.58 -18.05 19.47
CA PRO A 10 0.49 -17.48 20.25
C PRO A 10 -0.59 -16.94 19.29
N PRO A 11 -1.87 -17.24 19.53
CA PRO A 11 -2.93 -16.75 18.67
C PRO A 11 -2.95 -15.22 18.75
N ILE A 12 -2.72 -14.56 17.62
CA ILE A 12 -2.90 -13.12 17.52
C ILE A 12 -4.40 -12.90 17.34
N THR A 13 -5.09 -12.52 18.42
CA THR A 13 -6.50 -12.13 18.37
C THR A 13 -6.58 -10.64 18.07
N LEU A 14 -6.89 -10.28 16.84
CA LEU A 14 -7.22 -8.90 16.47
C LEU A 14 -8.72 -8.77 16.31
N THR A 15 -9.28 -7.70 16.86
CA THR A 15 -10.62 -7.26 16.51
C THR A 15 -10.65 -6.77 15.06
N ARG A 16 -11.86 -6.72 14.50
CA ARG A 16 -12.10 -6.17 13.17
C ARG A 16 -11.62 -4.71 13.07
N GLU A 17 -11.88 -3.92 14.10
CA GLU A 17 -11.48 -2.51 14.16
C GLU A 17 -9.96 -2.35 14.17
N GLU A 18 -9.26 -3.11 15.02
CA GLU A 18 -7.79 -3.10 15.06
C GLU A 18 -7.18 -3.53 13.71
N SER A 19 -7.76 -4.54 13.07
CA SER A 19 -7.31 -5.02 11.76
C SER A 19 -7.49 -3.93 10.68
N LEU A 20 -8.59 -3.17 10.73
CA LEU A 20 -8.84 -2.07 9.79
C LEU A 20 -7.89 -0.90 10.03
N VAL A 21 -7.63 -0.52 11.28
CA VAL A 21 -6.66 0.53 11.63
C VAL A 21 -5.27 0.15 11.13
N LEU A 22 -4.84 -1.11 11.34
CA LEU A 22 -3.55 -1.59 10.84
C LEU A 22 -3.48 -1.60 9.30
N LEU A 23 -4.57 -1.95 8.62
CA LEU A 23 -4.65 -1.89 7.17
C LEU A 23 -4.53 -0.46 6.65
N LEU A 24 -5.25 0.50 7.25
CA LEU A 24 -5.17 1.91 6.90
C LEU A 24 -3.77 2.48 7.18
N ALA A 25 -3.17 2.13 8.31
CA ALA A 25 -1.80 2.50 8.62
C ALA A 25 -0.79 1.93 7.62
N SER A 26 -1.02 0.71 7.12
CA SER A 26 -0.20 0.11 6.06
C SER A 26 -0.34 0.84 4.74
N ILE A 27 -1.55 1.27 4.36
CA ILE A 27 -1.79 2.08 3.16
C ILE A 27 -1.07 3.42 3.29
N ALA A 28 -1.25 4.13 4.41
CA ALA A 28 -0.60 5.41 4.67
C ALA A 28 0.93 5.31 4.65
N ARG A 29 1.51 4.21 5.15
CA ARG A 29 2.95 3.98 5.08
C ARG A 29 3.44 3.78 3.65
N GLU A 30 2.67 3.06 2.83
CA GLU A 30 3.00 2.85 1.41
C GLU A 30 2.95 4.19 0.65
N GLU A 31 1.94 5.03 0.90
CA GLU A 31 1.83 6.41 0.36
C GLU A 31 3.04 7.29 0.72
N ILE A 32 3.45 7.30 2.00
CA ILE A 32 4.63 8.05 2.44
C ILE A 32 5.89 7.56 1.72
N ALA A 33 6.05 6.24 1.58
CA ALA A 33 7.18 5.67 0.85
C ALA A 33 7.19 6.07 -0.63
N LEU A 34 6.03 6.07 -1.30
CA LEU A 34 5.91 6.53 -2.69
C LEU A 34 6.24 8.01 -2.83
N ALA A 35 5.81 8.86 -1.89
CA ALA A 35 6.16 10.29 -1.88
C ALA A 35 7.68 10.52 -1.81
N HIS A 36 8.39 9.74 -1.00
CA HIS A 36 9.86 9.79 -0.95
C HIS A 36 10.51 9.38 -2.27
N VAL A 37 9.97 8.38 -2.97
CA VAL A 37 10.48 7.99 -4.30
C VAL A 37 10.25 9.12 -5.31
N VAL A 38 9.06 9.74 -5.33
CA VAL A 38 8.78 10.89 -6.21
C VAL A 38 9.77 12.02 -5.95
N ASN A 39 10.02 12.35 -4.68
CA ASN A 39 10.98 13.39 -4.32
C ASN A 39 12.41 13.04 -4.78
N ALA A 40 12.84 11.79 -4.60
CA ALA A 40 14.15 11.34 -5.05
C ALA A 40 14.30 11.39 -6.58
N GLU A 41 13.26 11.07 -7.35
CA GLU A 41 13.26 11.23 -8.80
C GLU A 41 13.29 12.71 -9.21
N ALA A 42 12.64 13.60 -8.47
CA ALA A 42 12.71 15.05 -8.70
C ALA A 42 14.12 15.60 -8.44
N GLU A 43 14.73 15.28 -7.30
CA GLU A 43 16.11 15.68 -6.98
C GLU A 43 17.11 15.16 -8.02
N LYS A 44 16.89 13.95 -8.55
CA LYS A 44 17.71 13.39 -9.63
C LYS A 44 17.62 14.20 -10.92
N LEU A 45 16.43 14.66 -11.29
CA LEU A 45 16.22 15.53 -12.46
C LEU A 45 16.86 16.91 -12.24
N GLU A 46 16.70 17.49 -11.05
CA GLU A 46 17.34 18.75 -10.69
C GLU A 46 18.86 18.65 -10.70
N TYR A 47 19.40 17.56 -10.16
CA TYR A 47 20.82 17.28 -10.22
C TYR A 47 21.30 17.29 -11.66
N VAL A 48 20.69 16.48 -12.53
CA VAL A 48 21.12 16.32 -13.92
C VAL A 48 20.84 17.56 -14.76
N SER A 49 19.86 18.40 -14.41
CA SER A 49 19.62 19.70 -15.06
C SER A 49 20.68 20.77 -14.71
N GLY A 50 21.50 20.52 -13.68
CA GLY A 50 22.50 21.45 -13.18
C GLY A 50 21.95 22.49 -12.20
N THR A 51 20.68 22.39 -11.78
CA THR A 51 20.06 23.34 -10.84
C THR A 51 20.58 23.17 -9.40
N LEU A 52 21.27 22.06 -9.10
CA LEU A 52 21.92 21.78 -7.80
C LEU A 52 23.43 22.10 -7.78
N GLY A 53 23.92 22.96 -8.68
CA GLY A 53 25.28 23.51 -8.60
C GLY A 53 26.37 22.64 -9.22
N GLN A 54 26.12 22.05 -10.39
CA GLN A 54 27.18 21.34 -11.13
C GLN A 54 28.21 22.29 -11.74
N GLU A 55 29.49 21.91 -11.72
CA GLU A 55 30.60 22.70 -12.28
C GLU A 55 30.61 22.75 -13.82
N ALA A 56 29.91 21.81 -14.48
CA ALA A 56 29.81 21.73 -15.95
C ALA A 56 28.37 21.39 -16.39
N PRO A 57 27.91 21.91 -17.54
CA PRO A 57 26.58 21.60 -18.05
C PRO A 57 26.48 20.11 -18.44
N PRO A 58 25.38 19.44 -18.09
CA PRO A 58 25.11 18.06 -18.46
C PRO A 58 25.04 17.90 -19.98
N SER A 59 25.39 16.72 -20.50
CA SER A 59 25.10 16.40 -21.91
C SER A 59 23.60 16.22 -22.11
N LEU A 60 23.08 16.62 -23.29
CA LEU A 60 21.67 16.42 -23.62
C LEU A 60 21.25 14.95 -23.50
N ASP A 61 22.12 14.03 -23.93
CA ASP A 61 21.85 12.59 -23.85
C ASP A 61 21.69 12.11 -22.40
N ALA A 62 22.52 12.60 -21.48
CA ALA A 62 22.40 12.27 -20.05
C ALA A 62 21.08 12.79 -19.45
N VAL A 63 20.66 14.01 -19.84
CA VAL A 63 19.36 14.57 -19.40
C VAL A 63 18.20 13.72 -19.91
N LEU A 64 18.21 13.35 -21.19
CA LEU A 64 17.15 12.54 -21.80
C LEU A 64 17.07 11.13 -21.20
N GLU A 65 18.22 10.51 -20.92
CA GLU A 65 18.27 9.19 -20.28
C GLU A 65 17.66 9.22 -18.88
N VAL A 66 18.02 10.21 -18.08
CA VAL A 66 17.53 10.36 -16.71
C VAL A 66 16.04 10.70 -16.70
N GLN A 67 15.58 11.57 -17.61
CA GLN A 67 14.16 11.84 -17.82
C GLN A 67 13.38 10.57 -18.19
N ALA A 68 13.89 9.75 -19.11
CA ALA A 68 13.26 8.49 -19.49
C ALA A 68 13.23 7.48 -18.33
N SER A 69 14.26 7.48 -17.47
CA SER A 69 14.27 6.68 -16.24
C SER A 69 13.24 7.15 -15.23
N ALA A 70 13.19 8.45 -14.93
CA ALA A 70 12.22 9.04 -14.01
C ALA A 70 10.78 8.78 -14.49
N ARG A 71 10.52 8.88 -15.80
CA ARG A 71 9.21 8.56 -16.37
C ARG A 71 8.79 7.11 -16.09
N ARG A 72 9.69 6.14 -16.27
CA ARG A 72 9.42 4.73 -15.98
C ARG A 72 9.07 4.50 -14.50
N VAL A 73 9.77 5.19 -13.59
CA VAL A 73 9.49 5.11 -12.15
C VAL A 73 8.12 5.72 -11.84
N LEU A 74 7.80 6.89 -12.40
CA LEU A 74 6.50 7.53 -12.21
C LEU A 74 5.34 6.69 -12.77
N ASP A 75 5.51 6.05 -13.92
CA ASP A 75 4.50 5.13 -14.48
C ASP A 75 4.28 3.92 -13.54
N ALA A 76 5.34 3.41 -12.90
CA ALA A 76 5.22 2.35 -11.90
C ALA A 76 4.52 2.82 -10.60
N ILE A 77 4.81 4.05 -10.16
CA ILE A 77 4.13 4.67 -9.01
C ILE A 77 2.64 4.84 -9.30
N LEU A 78 2.26 5.28 -10.50
CA LEU A 78 0.84 5.38 -10.88
C LEU A 78 0.11 4.03 -10.75
N LEU A 79 0.75 2.94 -11.16
CA LEU A 79 0.18 1.60 -10.97
C LEU A 79 0.03 1.24 -9.48
N LYS A 80 0.99 1.64 -8.65
CA LYS A 80 0.93 1.45 -7.20
C LYS A 80 -0.19 2.27 -6.56
N GLU A 81 -0.37 3.53 -6.95
CA GLU A 81 -1.49 4.38 -6.52
C GLU A 81 -2.84 3.72 -6.82
N VAL A 82 -3.02 3.19 -8.04
CA VAL A 82 -4.24 2.44 -8.38
C VAL A 82 -4.45 1.23 -7.47
N GLN A 83 -3.39 0.47 -7.14
CA GLN A 83 -3.48 -0.64 -6.20
C GLN A 83 -3.85 -0.18 -4.79
N LEU A 84 -3.31 0.94 -4.32
CA LEU A 84 -3.62 1.52 -3.00
C LEU A 84 -5.08 1.98 -2.92
N GLN A 85 -5.58 2.63 -3.96
CA GLN A 85 -6.99 3.03 -4.07
C GLN A 85 -7.92 1.81 -4.02
N LEU A 86 -7.57 0.70 -4.69
CA LEU A 86 -8.34 -0.54 -4.62
C LEU A 86 -8.32 -1.17 -3.22
N LYS A 87 -7.17 -1.15 -2.52
CA LYS A 87 -7.08 -1.63 -1.13
C LYS A 87 -7.95 -0.77 -0.20
N LEU A 88 -7.88 0.55 -0.35
CA LEU A 88 -8.67 1.49 0.44
C LEU A 88 -10.17 1.33 0.20
N GLY A 89 -10.59 1.15 -1.05
CA GLY A 89 -11.98 0.87 -1.42
C GLY A 89 -12.52 -0.38 -0.72
N LYS A 90 -11.76 -1.48 -0.76
CA LYS A 90 -12.11 -2.72 -0.05
C LYS A 90 -12.15 -2.54 1.47
N ALA A 91 -11.19 -1.81 2.04
CA ALA A 91 -11.18 -1.50 3.47
C ALA A 91 -12.44 -0.71 3.89
N LYS A 92 -12.87 0.25 3.06
CA LYS A 92 -14.10 1.02 3.27
C LYS A 92 -15.35 0.16 3.15
N GLU A 93 -15.42 -0.75 2.17
CA GLU A 93 -16.54 -1.70 2.05
C GLU A 93 -16.65 -2.58 3.29
N LEU A 94 -15.53 -3.06 3.81
CA LEU A 94 -15.50 -3.77 5.08
C LEU A 94 -16.00 -2.85 6.19
N LEU A 95 -15.48 -1.63 6.33
CA LEU A 95 -15.93 -0.69 7.37
C LEU A 95 -17.46 -0.48 7.36
N LEU A 96 -18.07 -0.30 6.18
CA LEU A 96 -19.49 -0.01 6.00
C LEU A 96 -20.42 -1.23 6.08
N ARG A 97 -19.86 -2.43 6.19
CA ARG A 97 -20.64 -3.67 6.29
C ARG A 97 -21.13 -3.85 7.73
N ASP A 98 -22.41 -3.56 7.97
CA ASP A 98 -23.09 -3.81 9.25
C ASP A 98 -23.16 -5.32 9.55
N ASP A 99 -22.78 -5.70 10.77
CA ASP A 99 -22.87 -7.08 11.29
C ASP A 99 -24.32 -7.55 11.50
N SER A 100 -25.32 -6.68 11.30
CA SER A 100 -26.76 -6.99 11.38
C SER A 100 -27.24 -7.99 10.32
N THR A 101 -26.44 -8.28 9.28
CA THR A 101 -26.78 -9.25 8.23
C THR A 101 -26.55 -10.72 8.64
N VAL A 102 -25.87 -10.98 9.76
CA VAL A 102 -25.58 -12.35 10.21
C VAL A 102 -26.73 -12.94 11.07
N GLU A 103 -27.45 -12.12 11.85
CA GLU A 103 -28.55 -12.61 12.69
C GLU A 103 -29.84 -12.93 11.92
N ALA A 104 -30.06 -12.33 10.74
CA ALA A 104 -31.27 -12.56 9.94
C ALA A 104 -31.33 -13.95 9.26
N GLN A 105 -30.26 -14.77 9.35
CA GLN A 105 -30.18 -16.07 8.67
C GLN A 105 -30.26 -17.29 9.62
N ASN A 106 -30.49 -17.12 10.93
CA ASN A 106 -30.74 -18.26 11.83
C ASN A 106 -32.11 -18.19 12.54
N PRO A 107 -33.21 -18.49 11.84
CA PRO A 107 -34.54 -18.58 12.47
C PRO A 107 -34.82 -19.89 13.23
N SER A 108 -33.83 -20.77 13.47
CA SER A 108 -34.09 -22.16 13.87
C SER A 108 -33.66 -22.54 15.30
N SER A 109 -33.83 -21.67 16.30
CA SER A 109 -33.57 -22.03 17.71
C SER A 109 -34.68 -21.64 18.70
N ASN A 110 -35.87 -21.24 18.24
CA ASN A 110 -37.01 -21.02 19.14
C ASN A 110 -38.22 -21.88 18.73
N ALA A 111 -38.07 -23.20 18.84
CA ALA A 111 -39.18 -24.13 18.93
C ALA A 111 -38.71 -25.40 19.66
N SER A 112 -39.10 -25.54 20.94
CA SER A 112 -39.14 -26.71 21.85
C SER A 112 -38.72 -26.19 23.23
N ARG A 113 -39.61 -25.86 24.20
CA ARG A 113 -40.55 -26.76 24.90
C ARG A 113 -40.01 -28.16 25.14
#